data_AF-A0A9E1JNY5-F1
#
_entry.id   AF-A0A9E1JNY5-F1
#
_cell.length_a   1.000
_cell.length_b   1.000
_cell.length_c   1.000
_cell.angle_alpha   90.00
_cell.angle_beta   90.00
_cell.angle_gamma   90.00
#
_symmetry.space_group_name_H-M   'P 1'
#
loop_
_entity.id
_entity.type
_entity.pdbx_description
1 polymer ?
#
loop_
_entity_poly.entity_id
_entity_poly.type
_entity_poly.pdbx_seq_one_letter_code
_entity_poly.pdbx_strand_id
1 'polypeptide(L)'
;MKSKLNVFVNQLKAGELWLDHQRRFCFQYDKNWINSKDSYRLSVSLPLRETAYLNDDSYSYFTNLLPEGKILDILSRRLQIPVSNQFELLRAIGGDCAGAVSLFEDGVLPQKPEMYSYDTLTDDHLLKIINELPENPFMADEAGIRLSLAGAQEKLPVSLKNNKIRISMNGAPSSHILKTPIKDLHGTVENETFCMMLAKRMGLTVPDVKIFKINEIPLYLIDRYDRKIENGQIIRLIQEDFCQALNVNAQLKYSPTLDMCFSLIR
;
A
#
# COMPACT_ATOMS: atom_id res chain seq x y z
N MET A 1 1.28 -28.14 -3.46
CA MET A 1 0.73 -27.20 -4.47
C MET A 1 1.68 -26.02 -4.57
N LYS A 2 1.90 -25.44 -5.75
CA LYS A 2 2.70 -24.21 -5.89
C LYS A 2 1.98 -23.09 -5.13
N SER A 3 2.66 -22.45 -4.18
CA SER A 3 2.13 -21.25 -3.50
C SER A 3 2.04 -20.14 -4.54
N LYS A 4 0.85 -19.58 -4.73
CA LYS A 4 0.54 -18.65 -5.82
C LYS A 4 -0.43 -17.59 -5.32
N LEU A 5 -0.22 -16.35 -5.76
CA LEU A 5 -1.11 -15.23 -5.55
C LEU A 5 -1.60 -14.71 -6.89
N ASN A 6 -2.91 -14.52 -7.00
CA ASN A 6 -3.52 -13.77 -8.08
C ASN A 6 -3.32 -12.28 -7.82
N VAL A 7 -2.78 -11.58 -8.80
CA VAL A 7 -2.54 -10.14 -8.77
C VAL A 7 -3.68 -9.45 -9.50
N PHE A 8 -4.41 -8.58 -8.81
CA PHE A 8 -5.53 -7.83 -9.36
C PHE A 8 -5.18 -6.35 -9.48
N VAL A 9 -5.62 -5.72 -10.56
CA VAL A 9 -5.72 -4.27 -10.70
C VAL A 9 -7.19 -3.92 -10.64
N ASN A 10 -7.60 -3.24 -9.57
CA ASN A 10 -9.02 -3.11 -9.21
C ASN A 10 -9.70 -4.50 -9.17
N GLN A 11 -10.67 -4.76 -10.05
CA GLN A 11 -11.43 -6.01 -10.09
C GLN A 11 -10.92 -7.01 -11.13
N LEU A 12 -9.95 -6.61 -11.96
CA LEU A 12 -9.46 -7.42 -13.06
C LEU A 12 -8.17 -8.13 -12.66
N LYS A 13 -8.11 -9.43 -12.93
CA LYS A 13 -6.89 -10.21 -12.70
C LYS A 13 -5.84 -9.79 -13.71
N ALA A 14 -4.81 -9.09 -13.23
CA ALA A 14 -3.69 -8.63 -14.03
C ALA A 14 -2.67 -9.73 -14.29
N GLY A 15 -2.52 -10.67 -13.35
CA GLY A 15 -1.56 -11.75 -13.49
C GLY A 15 -1.45 -12.62 -12.26
N GLU A 16 -0.33 -13.33 -12.18
CA GLU A 16 -0.07 -14.35 -11.19
C GLU A 16 1.36 -14.24 -10.70
N LEU A 17 1.52 -14.21 -9.38
CA LEU A 17 2.81 -14.21 -8.68
C LEU A 17 2.99 -15.57 -8.00
N TRP A 18 4.16 -16.20 -8.16
CA TRP A 18 4.49 -17.45 -7.48
C TRP A 18 5.98 -17.52 -7.13
N LEU A 19 6.32 -18.49 -6.28
CA LEU A 19 7.70 -18.86 -6.00
C LEU A 19 8.10 -20.09 -6.84
N ASP A 20 9.26 -20.04 -7.49
CA ASP A 20 9.84 -21.22 -8.13
C ASP A 20 10.42 -22.22 -7.11
N HIS A 21 11.03 -23.31 -7.61
CA HIS A 21 11.63 -24.34 -6.77
C HIS A 21 12.82 -23.85 -5.92
N GLN A 22 13.42 -22.72 -6.27
CA GLN A 22 14.49 -22.05 -5.52
C GLN A 22 13.95 -20.91 -4.64
N ARG A 23 12.62 -20.77 -4.54
CA ARG A 23 11.93 -19.69 -3.81
C ARG A 23 12.17 -18.29 -4.38
N ARG A 24 12.46 -18.20 -5.68
CA ARG A 24 12.57 -16.92 -6.39
C ARG A 24 11.21 -16.46 -6.89
N PHE A 25 10.99 -15.15 -6.89
CA PHE A 25 9.78 -14.53 -7.38
C PHE A 25 9.67 -14.69 -8.90
N CYS A 26 8.52 -15.18 -9.33
CA CYS A 26 8.14 -15.25 -10.73
C CYS A 26 6.75 -14.63 -10.91
N PHE A 27 6.58 -13.85 -11.95
CA PHE A 27 5.32 -13.17 -12.25
C PHE A 27 4.96 -13.33 -13.73
N GLN A 28 3.68 -13.54 -14.02
CA GLN A 28 3.18 -13.59 -15.39
C GLN A 28 1.88 -12.81 -15.49
N TYR A 29 1.80 -11.94 -16.49
CA TYR A 29 0.55 -11.27 -16.84
C TYR A 29 -0.49 -12.27 -17.35
N ASP A 30 -1.75 -12.05 -17.00
CA ASP A 30 -2.87 -12.82 -17.52
C ASP A 30 -3.08 -12.46 -19.00
N LYS A 31 -3.37 -13.45 -19.84
CA LYS A 31 -3.63 -13.21 -21.27
C LYS A 31 -4.84 -12.30 -21.50
N ASN A 32 -5.88 -12.42 -20.66
CA ASN A 32 -7.05 -11.56 -20.75
C ASN A 32 -6.73 -10.14 -20.30
N TRP A 33 -5.78 -9.97 -19.36
CA TRP A 33 -5.27 -8.65 -19.01
C TRP A 33 -4.57 -8.02 -20.19
N ILE A 34 -3.59 -8.69 -20.79
CA ILE A 34 -2.83 -8.14 -21.93
C ILE A 34 -3.74 -7.72 -23.10
N ASN A 35 -4.80 -8.49 -23.36
CA ASN A 35 -5.74 -8.22 -24.44
C ASN A 35 -6.90 -7.27 -24.06
N SER A 36 -6.97 -6.83 -22.80
CA SER A 36 -8.00 -5.88 -22.35
C SER A 36 -7.69 -4.46 -22.80
N LYS A 37 -8.74 -3.70 -23.12
CA LYS A 37 -8.64 -2.26 -23.39
C LYS A 37 -8.25 -1.45 -22.15
N ASP A 38 -8.56 -1.98 -20.97
CA ASP A 38 -8.27 -1.37 -19.68
C ASP A 38 -6.93 -1.86 -19.11
N SER A 39 -6.07 -2.45 -19.95
CA SER A 39 -4.80 -3.01 -19.52
C SER A 39 -3.71 -1.96 -19.41
N TYR A 40 -2.89 -2.12 -18.37
CA TYR A 40 -1.75 -1.26 -18.11
C TYR A 40 -0.59 -2.11 -17.57
N ARG A 41 0.63 -1.66 -17.80
CA ARG A 41 1.81 -2.18 -17.11
C ARG A 41 1.67 -1.92 -15.60
N LEU A 42 2.01 -2.90 -14.77
CA LEU A 42 2.08 -2.72 -13.32
C LEU A 42 3.20 -1.75 -12.91
N SER A 43 4.30 -1.76 -13.65
CA SER A 43 5.48 -0.93 -13.38
C SER A 43 6.27 -0.65 -14.65
N VAL A 44 7.13 0.38 -14.65
CA VAL A 44 8.08 0.63 -15.75
C VAL A 44 9.00 -0.58 -15.89
N SER A 45 9.39 -1.19 -14.78
CA SER A 45 10.23 -2.39 -14.73
C SER A 45 9.50 -3.66 -15.16
N LEU A 46 8.16 -3.63 -15.25
CA LEU A 46 7.31 -4.76 -15.62
C LEU A 46 6.40 -4.42 -16.82
N PRO A 47 6.94 -4.16 -18.02
CA PRO A 47 6.13 -3.91 -19.22
C PRO A 47 5.15 -5.07 -19.56
N LEU A 48 4.06 -4.79 -20.26
CA LEU A 48 3.12 -5.84 -20.66
C LEU A 48 3.79 -6.82 -21.64
N ARG A 49 3.80 -8.10 -21.28
CA ARG A 49 4.29 -9.19 -22.14
C ARG A 49 3.68 -10.54 -21.74
N GLU A 50 3.58 -11.47 -22.68
CA GLU A 50 3.06 -12.82 -22.41
C GLU A 50 4.06 -13.70 -21.66
N THR A 51 5.36 -13.45 -21.82
CA THR A 51 6.43 -14.23 -21.18
C THR A 51 6.57 -13.87 -19.71
N ALA A 52 6.75 -14.88 -18.86
CA ALA A 52 6.92 -14.67 -17.44
C ALA A 52 8.20 -13.85 -17.13
N TYR A 53 8.12 -13.04 -16.07
CA TYR A 53 9.25 -12.54 -15.31
C TYR A 53 9.72 -13.65 -14.39
N LEU A 54 11.00 -14.00 -14.46
CA LEU A 54 11.58 -15.14 -13.75
C LEU A 54 12.75 -14.68 -12.90
N ASN A 55 13.25 -15.54 -12.02
CA ASN A 55 14.54 -15.33 -11.33
C ASN A 55 14.61 -13.99 -10.57
N ASP A 56 13.54 -13.62 -9.86
CA ASP A 56 13.44 -12.37 -9.10
C ASP A 56 13.34 -11.07 -9.94
N ASP A 57 13.09 -11.17 -11.25
CA ASP A 57 12.88 -9.99 -12.12
C ASP A 57 11.77 -9.05 -11.61
N SER A 58 10.75 -9.60 -10.93
CA SER A 58 9.63 -8.84 -10.35
C SER A 58 9.74 -8.61 -8.84
N TYR A 59 10.85 -9.02 -8.22
CA TYR A 59 11.00 -9.04 -6.76
C TYR A 59 10.86 -7.64 -6.16
N SER A 60 11.61 -6.65 -6.68
CA SER A 60 11.59 -5.29 -6.14
C SER A 60 10.20 -4.65 -6.24
N TYR A 61 9.49 -4.85 -7.36
CA TYR A 61 8.14 -4.30 -7.52
C TYR A 61 7.19 -4.75 -6.39
N PHE A 62 7.10 -6.07 -6.17
CA PHE A 62 6.16 -6.63 -5.19
C PHE A 62 6.62 -6.40 -3.76
N THR A 63 7.92 -6.55 -3.46
CA THR A 63 8.42 -6.36 -2.09
C THR A 63 8.38 -4.91 -1.63
N ASN A 64 8.47 -3.94 -2.54
CA ASN A 64 8.29 -2.52 -2.21
C ASN A 64 6.83 -2.14 -1.92
N LEU A 65 5.85 -3.04 -2.12
CA LEU A 65 4.48 -2.82 -1.62
C LEU A 65 4.40 -2.99 -0.11
N LEU A 66 5.32 -3.77 0.48
CA LEU A 66 5.39 -4.02 1.91
C LEU A 66 6.01 -2.82 2.66
N PRO A 67 5.72 -2.68 3.96
CA PRO A 67 6.44 -1.77 4.83
C PRO A 67 7.92 -2.17 4.96
N GLU A 68 8.72 -1.24 5.47
CA GLU A 68 10.19 -1.38 5.56
C GLU A 68 10.70 -1.16 6.99
N GLY A 69 11.95 -1.57 7.22
CA GLY A 69 12.65 -1.38 8.49
C GLY A 69 11.91 -2.01 9.69
N LYS A 70 11.90 -1.30 10.82
CA LYS A 70 11.35 -1.80 12.09
C LYS A 70 9.89 -2.26 11.97
N ILE A 71 9.08 -1.60 11.15
CA ILE A 71 7.66 -1.95 10.95
C ILE A 71 7.53 -3.35 10.35
N LEU A 72 8.39 -3.69 9.38
CA LEU A 72 8.43 -5.02 8.77
C LEU A 72 8.86 -6.09 9.78
N ASP A 73 9.82 -5.79 10.66
CA ASP A 73 10.28 -6.70 11.71
C ASP A 73 9.18 -6.98 12.76
N ILE A 74 8.37 -5.98 13.09
CA ILE A 74 7.22 -6.14 14.00
C ILE A 74 6.14 -6.98 13.34
N LEU A 75 5.77 -6.68 12.09
CA LEU A 75 4.82 -7.48 11.30
C LEU A 75 5.22 -8.95 11.22
N SER A 76 6.50 -9.20 10.91
CA SER A 76 7.06 -10.55 10.82
C SER A 76 6.83 -11.33 12.12
N ARG A 77 7.11 -10.72 13.28
CA ARG A 77 6.90 -11.35 14.59
C ARG A 77 5.42 -11.59 14.90
N ARG A 78 4.56 -10.61 14.60
CA ARG A 78 3.10 -10.68 14.83
C ARG A 78 2.46 -11.79 14.00
N LEU A 79 2.78 -11.83 12.72
CA LEU A 79 2.23 -12.81 11.77
C LEU A 79 2.92 -14.17 11.88
N GLN A 80 4.00 -14.30 12.65
CA GLN A 80 4.85 -15.49 12.74
C GLN A 80 5.40 -15.92 11.36
N ILE A 81 5.67 -14.95 10.49
CA ILE A 81 6.23 -15.13 9.15
C ILE A 81 7.62 -14.52 9.13
N PRO A 82 8.71 -15.26 8.83
CA PRO A 82 10.05 -14.69 8.79
C PRO A 82 10.15 -13.49 7.84
N VAL A 83 10.91 -12.46 8.21
CA VAL A 83 11.15 -11.27 7.35
C VAL A 83 11.68 -11.66 5.97
N SER A 84 12.46 -12.73 5.87
CA SER A 84 12.97 -13.23 4.59
C SER A 84 11.87 -13.80 3.66
N ASN A 85 10.68 -14.09 4.20
CA ASN A 85 9.58 -14.69 3.45
C ASN A 85 8.55 -13.64 2.99
N GLN A 86 9.03 -12.72 2.16
CA GLN A 86 8.25 -11.59 1.62
C GLN A 86 6.96 -12.03 0.90
N PHE A 87 6.98 -13.19 0.23
CA PHE A 87 5.80 -13.73 -0.45
C PHE A 87 4.65 -14.01 0.52
N GLU A 88 4.94 -14.61 1.68
CA GLU A 88 3.93 -14.93 2.68
C GLU A 88 3.44 -13.66 3.40
N LEU A 89 4.31 -12.66 3.58
CA LEU A 89 3.90 -11.34 4.07
C LEU A 89 2.93 -10.67 3.10
N LEU A 90 3.22 -10.69 1.79
CA LEU A 90 2.30 -10.20 0.76
C LEU A 90 0.98 -10.97 0.77
N ARG A 91 1.03 -12.29 0.95
CA ARG A 91 -0.18 -13.11 1.09
C ARG A 91 -1.04 -12.65 2.27
N ALA A 92 -0.42 -12.37 3.41
CA ALA A 92 -1.14 -11.92 4.61
C ALA A 92 -1.77 -10.53 4.39
N ILE A 93 -0.97 -9.52 4.02
CA ILE A 93 -1.39 -8.12 4.11
C ILE A 93 -1.66 -7.42 2.76
N GLY A 94 -1.42 -8.06 1.62
CA GLY A 94 -1.48 -7.44 0.29
C GLY A 94 -2.88 -7.14 -0.26
N GLY A 95 -3.90 -6.91 0.57
CA GLY A 95 -5.29 -6.67 0.13
C GLY A 95 -5.57 -5.22 -0.29
N ASP A 96 -4.97 -4.23 0.37
CA ASP A 96 -5.02 -2.82 0.02
C ASP A 96 -3.60 -2.26 0.02
N CYS A 97 -2.96 -2.25 -1.16
CA CYS A 97 -1.59 -1.76 -1.35
C CYS A 97 -1.55 -0.29 -1.80
N ALA A 98 -0.33 0.25 -1.93
CA ALA A 98 -0.09 1.43 -2.77
C ALA A 98 -0.53 1.17 -4.22
N GLY A 99 -1.12 2.17 -4.85
CA GLY A 99 -1.70 2.06 -6.20
C GLY A 99 -2.95 1.20 -6.25
N ALA A 100 -3.20 0.59 -7.40
CA ALA A 100 -4.40 -0.18 -7.69
C ALA A 100 -4.25 -1.69 -7.53
N VAL A 101 -3.08 -2.15 -7.08
CA VAL A 101 -2.76 -3.57 -6.96
C VAL A 101 -3.28 -4.15 -5.66
N SER A 102 -3.79 -5.37 -5.74
CA SER A 102 -4.09 -6.23 -4.61
C SER A 102 -3.73 -7.68 -4.94
N LEU A 103 -3.36 -8.45 -3.91
CA LEU A 103 -2.93 -9.83 -4.01
C LEU A 103 -3.87 -10.72 -3.21
N PHE A 104 -4.35 -11.79 -3.82
CA PHE A 104 -5.25 -12.75 -3.19
C PHE A 104 -4.82 -14.18 -3.52
N GLU A 105 -5.16 -15.11 -2.64
CA GLU A 105 -4.98 -16.54 -2.91
C GLU A 105 -5.88 -17.00 -4.07
N ASP A 106 -5.59 -18.20 -4.58
CA ASP A 106 -6.43 -18.77 -5.63
C ASP A 106 -7.86 -19.04 -5.13
N GLY A 107 -8.84 -18.74 -5.99
CA GLY A 107 -10.26 -18.82 -5.63
C GLY A 107 -10.79 -17.65 -4.79
N VAL A 108 -9.94 -16.74 -4.31
CA VAL A 108 -10.37 -15.52 -3.59
C VAL A 108 -10.37 -14.33 -4.55
N LEU A 109 -11.51 -13.64 -4.65
CA LEU A 109 -11.70 -12.47 -5.50
C LEU A 109 -11.72 -11.18 -4.68
N PRO A 110 -11.24 -10.04 -5.24
CA PRO A 110 -11.43 -8.74 -4.60
C PRO A 110 -12.93 -8.45 -4.46
N GLN A 111 -13.32 -7.88 -3.33
CA GLN A 111 -14.70 -7.40 -3.13
C GLN A 111 -15.08 -6.42 -4.24
N LYS A 112 -16.32 -6.51 -4.72
CA LYS A 112 -16.84 -5.52 -5.68
C LYS A 112 -17.10 -4.19 -4.95
N PRO A 113 -17.01 -3.03 -5.64
CA PRO A 113 -17.21 -1.72 -5.01
C PRO A 113 -18.53 -1.55 -4.24
N GLU A 114 -19.61 -2.20 -4.70
CA GLU A 114 -20.92 -2.15 -4.04
C GLU A 114 -20.95 -2.91 -2.71
N MET A 115 -19.98 -3.82 -2.50
CA MET A 115 -19.85 -4.66 -1.32
C MET A 115 -18.73 -4.20 -0.37
N TYR A 116 -18.06 -3.08 -0.67
CA TYR A 116 -17.01 -2.56 0.21
C TYR A 116 -17.57 -2.27 1.60
N SER A 117 -17.01 -2.95 2.59
CA SER A 117 -17.35 -2.78 3.99
C SER A 117 -16.26 -2.02 4.74
N TYR A 118 -16.71 -1.18 5.67
CA TYR A 118 -15.82 -0.39 6.50
C TYR A 118 -16.36 -0.35 7.93
N ASP A 119 -15.50 -0.64 8.90
CA ASP A 119 -15.82 -0.50 10.31
C ASP A 119 -15.64 0.96 10.73
N THR A 120 -16.63 1.54 11.41
CA THR A 120 -16.59 2.96 11.81
C THR A 120 -16.12 3.06 13.25
N LEU A 121 -14.99 3.73 13.45
CA LEU A 121 -14.35 3.78 14.75
C LEU A 121 -14.95 4.88 15.62
N THR A 122 -15.16 4.56 16.90
CA THR A 122 -15.29 5.55 17.95
C THR A 122 -13.91 6.17 18.23
N ASP A 123 -13.91 7.33 18.89
CA ASP A 123 -12.67 8.04 19.21
C ASP A 123 -11.81 7.19 20.18
N ASP A 124 -12.44 6.49 21.13
CA ASP A 124 -11.78 5.56 22.05
C ASP A 124 -11.17 4.33 21.33
N HIS A 125 -11.90 3.74 20.38
CA HIS A 125 -11.37 2.61 19.60
C HIS A 125 -10.19 3.04 18.74
N LEU A 126 -10.28 4.22 18.11
CA LEU A 126 -9.19 4.74 17.31
C LEU A 126 -7.97 5.09 18.18
N LEU A 127 -8.19 5.66 19.37
CA LEU A 127 -7.12 5.91 20.33
C LEU A 127 -6.41 4.62 20.75
N LYS A 128 -7.17 3.55 20.99
CA LYS A 128 -6.60 2.22 21.27
C LYS A 128 -5.72 1.72 20.12
N ILE A 129 -6.22 1.77 18.88
CA ILE A 129 -5.47 1.35 17.69
C ILE A 129 -4.18 2.16 17.55
N ILE A 130 -4.24 3.47 17.74
CA ILE A 130 -3.06 4.35 17.67
C ILE A 130 -2.01 3.99 18.71
N ASN A 131 -2.43 3.74 19.95
CA ASN A 131 -1.52 3.35 21.03
C ASN A 131 -0.89 1.97 20.80
N GLU A 132 -1.59 1.08 20.10
CA GLU A 132 -1.10 -0.26 19.78
C GLU A 132 -0.26 -0.28 18.49
N LEU A 133 -0.35 0.74 17.62
CA LEU A 133 0.32 0.79 16.31
C LEU A 133 1.85 0.54 16.34
N PRO A 134 2.62 1.00 17.34
CA PRO A 134 4.05 0.69 17.44
C PRO A 134 4.35 -0.80 17.63
N GLU A 135 3.40 -1.58 18.15
CA GLU A 135 3.55 -3.01 18.44
C GLU A 135 2.65 -3.90 17.56
N ASN A 136 1.59 -3.34 16.98
CA ASN A 136 0.66 -3.99 16.04
C ASN A 136 0.40 -3.11 14.81
N PRO A 137 1.41 -2.89 13.95
CA PRO A 137 1.26 -2.10 12.74
C PRO A 137 0.18 -2.68 11.82
N PHE A 138 -0.67 -1.79 11.30
CA PHE A 138 -1.76 -2.12 10.37
C PHE A 138 -2.82 -3.10 10.89
N MET A 139 -2.85 -3.41 12.19
CA MET A 139 -3.78 -4.40 12.77
C MET A 139 -3.70 -5.75 12.04
N ALA A 140 -2.48 -6.17 11.69
CA ALA A 140 -2.25 -7.21 10.70
C ALA A 140 -2.70 -8.63 11.12
N ASP A 141 -2.88 -8.85 12.43
CA ASP A 141 -3.41 -10.09 12.99
C ASP A 141 -4.94 -10.11 13.10
N GLU A 142 -5.62 -9.00 12.80
CA GLU A 142 -7.07 -8.91 12.88
C GLU A 142 -7.78 -9.47 11.64
N ALA A 143 -8.82 -10.26 11.89
CA ALA A 143 -9.58 -10.92 10.83
C ALA A 143 -10.22 -9.90 9.88
N GLY A 144 -9.93 -10.06 8.58
CA GLY A 144 -10.47 -9.20 7.53
C GLY A 144 -9.68 -7.91 7.30
N ILE A 145 -8.59 -7.65 8.04
CA ILE A 145 -7.72 -6.50 7.79
C ILE A 145 -6.53 -6.94 6.94
N ARG A 146 -6.37 -6.32 5.77
CA ARG A 146 -5.29 -6.64 4.81
C ARG A 146 -4.71 -5.35 4.22
N LEU A 147 -4.10 -4.55 5.07
CA LEU A 147 -3.56 -3.24 4.73
C LEU A 147 -2.04 -3.33 4.51
N SER A 148 -1.56 -2.81 3.38
CA SER A 148 -0.14 -2.75 3.07
C SER A 148 0.24 -1.37 2.55
N LEU A 149 1.24 -0.76 3.17
CA LEU A 149 1.73 0.54 2.73
C LEU A 149 3.21 0.68 3.05
N ALA A 150 3.98 1.09 2.04
CA ALA A 150 5.43 1.27 2.16
C ALA A 150 5.80 2.39 3.14
N GLY A 151 7.05 2.36 3.62
CA GLY A 151 7.66 3.36 4.50
C GLY A 151 7.92 2.87 5.93
N ALA A 152 8.85 3.54 6.61
CA ALA A 152 9.32 3.17 7.95
C ALA A 152 8.57 3.84 9.12
N GLN A 153 7.76 4.87 8.85
CA GLN A 153 6.98 5.56 9.87
C GLN A 153 5.65 4.85 10.13
N GLU A 154 5.25 4.81 11.39
CA GLU A 154 3.92 4.39 11.84
C GLU A 154 2.82 5.16 11.09
N LYS A 155 1.95 4.41 10.41
CA LYS A 155 0.84 4.95 9.63
C LYS A 155 -0.26 3.92 9.50
N LEU A 156 -1.47 4.39 9.25
CA LEU A 156 -2.65 3.55 9.06
C LEU A 156 -3.42 4.02 7.82
N PRO A 157 -3.60 3.18 6.81
CA PRO A 157 -4.56 3.44 5.74
C PRO A 157 -5.98 3.42 6.31
N VAL A 158 -6.72 4.50 6.13
CA VAL A 158 -8.07 4.67 6.69
C VAL A 158 -9.02 5.28 5.65
N SER A 159 -10.32 5.24 5.93
CA SER A 159 -11.32 6.01 5.22
C SER A 159 -11.96 7.05 6.12
N LEU A 160 -12.38 8.18 5.57
CA LEU A 160 -13.09 9.23 6.30
C LEU A 160 -14.52 9.38 5.75
N LYS A 161 -15.53 9.30 6.63
CA LYS A 161 -16.92 9.61 6.28
C LYS A 161 -17.58 10.35 7.43
N ASN A 162 -18.25 11.48 7.16
CA ASN A 162 -18.91 12.30 8.18
C ASN A 162 -17.98 12.65 9.37
N ASN A 163 -16.72 12.99 9.06
CA ASN A 163 -15.67 13.28 10.03
C ASN A 163 -15.36 12.14 11.03
N LYS A 164 -15.72 10.89 10.70
CA LYS A 164 -15.37 9.69 11.45
C LYS A 164 -14.44 8.81 10.62
N ILE A 165 -13.40 8.32 11.29
CA ILE A 165 -12.42 7.41 10.73
C ILE A 165 -13.03 6.02 10.63
N ARG A 166 -12.71 5.31 9.55
CA ARG A 166 -13.19 3.97 9.26
C ARG A 166 -12.03 3.08 8.80
N ILE A 167 -12.08 1.81 9.16
CA ILE A 167 -11.11 0.80 8.73
C ILE A 167 -11.69 0.00 7.59
N SER A 168 -10.90 -0.19 6.54
CA SER A 168 -11.30 -0.98 5.39
C SER A 168 -11.24 -2.47 5.71
N MET A 169 -12.33 -3.18 5.42
CA MET A 169 -12.43 -4.62 5.66
C MET A 169 -12.32 -5.40 4.35
N ASN A 170 -11.79 -6.61 4.41
CA ASN A 170 -11.74 -7.61 3.34
C ASN A 170 -11.15 -7.09 2.02
N GLY A 171 -10.17 -6.19 2.10
CA GLY A 171 -9.53 -5.59 0.93
C GLY A 171 -10.34 -4.47 0.27
N ALA A 172 -11.29 -3.85 0.98
CA ALA A 172 -11.84 -2.56 0.57
C ALA A 172 -10.73 -1.48 0.52
N PRO A 173 -10.80 -0.48 -0.38
CA PRO A 173 -9.81 0.58 -0.48
C PRO A 173 -9.93 1.61 0.65
N SER A 174 -8.82 1.95 1.30
CA SER A 174 -8.70 3.19 2.09
C SER A 174 -8.71 4.44 1.19
N SER A 175 -9.06 5.60 1.74
CA SER A 175 -9.00 6.91 1.03
C SER A 175 -7.98 7.89 1.61
N HIS A 176 -7.47 7.63 2.82
CA HIS A 176 -6.53 8.50 3.51
C HIS A 176 -5.40 7.68 4.14
N ILE A 177 -4.30 8.36 4.44
CA ILE A 177 -3.23 7.84 5.30
C ILE A 177 -3.25 8.68 6.57
N LEU A 178 -3.39 8.01 7.70
CA LEU A 178 -3.32 8.61 9.03
C LEU A 178 -1.93 8.32 9.62
N LYS A 179 -1.16 9.35 9.94
CA LYS A 179 0.13 9.20 10.62
C LYS A 179 0.05 9.68 12.06
N THR A 180 0.74 8.96 12.93
CA THR A 180 0.90 9.31 14.35
C THR A 180 2.09 10.25 14.55
N PRO A 181 2.13 11.01 15.65
CA PRO A 181 3.33 11.71 16.08
C PRO A 181 4.50 10.73 16.19
N ILE A 182 5.67 11.11 15.67
CA ILE A 182 6.85 10.25 15.78
C ILE A 182 7.37 10.36 17.21
N LYS A 183 7.55 9.21 17.86
CA LYS A 183 8.13 9.15 19.20
C LYS A 183 9.48 9.87 19.24
N ASP A 184 9.72 10.65 20.29
CA ASP A 184 10.95 11.42 20.53
C ASP A 184 11.21 12.58 19.53
N LEU A 185 10.27 12.89 18.64
CA LEU A 185 10.33 14.05 17.75
C LEU A 185 9.10 14.94 17.97
N HIS A 186 9.31 16.14 18.51
CA HIS A 186 8.22 17.08 18.78
C HIS A 186 7.74 17.78 17.51
N GLY A 187 6.42 17.97 17.40
CA GLY A 187 5.81 18.79 16.36
C GLY A 187 5.80 18.20 14.96
N THR A 188 5.97 16.88 14.80
CA THR A 188 6.04 16.25 13.46
C THR A 188 4.75 16.38 12.67
N VAL A 189 3.60 16.32 13.34
CA VAL A 189 2.28 16.47 12.70
C VAL A 189 2.09 17.90 12.18
N GLU A 190 2.43 18.89 13.00
CA GLU A 190 2.37 20.30 12.66
C GLU A 190 3.37 20.64 11.54
N ASN A 191 4.58 20.08 11.61
CA ASN A 191 5.61 20.27 10.59
C ASN A 191 5.15 19.74 9.23
N GLU A 192 4.73 18.47 9.15
CA GLU A 192 4.27 17.89 7.88
C GLU A 192 3.05 18.66 7.33
N THR A 193 2.11 19.04 8.20
CA THR A 193 0.93 19.82 7.79
C THR A 193 1.33 21.19 7.26
N PHE A 194 2.20 21.92 7.97
CA PHE A 194 2.67 23.23 7.56
C PHE A 194 3.39 23.18 6.21
N CYS A 195 4.33 22.24 6.04
CA CYS A 195 5.10 22.10 4.80
C CYS A 195 4.19 21.83 3.59
N MET A 196 3.21 20.95 3.75
CA MET A 196 2.30 20.59 2.66
C MET A 196 1.29 21.70 2.33
N MET A 197 0.77 22.40 3.35
CA MET A 197 -0.08 23.57 3.13
C MET A 197 0.69 24.71 2.46
N LEU A 198 1.96 24.92 2.83
CA LEU A 198 2.84 25.88 2.17
C LEU A 198 3.11 25.49 0.72
N ALA A 199 3.47 24.24 0.46
CA ALA A 199 3.69 23.72 -0.89
C ALA A 199 2.46 23.93 -1.80
N LYS A 200 1.26 23.62 -1.29
CA LYS A 200 0.00 23.86 -2.01
C LYS A 200 -0.21 25.35 -2.30
N ARG A 201 0.04 26.24 -1.32
CA ARG A 201 -0.06 27.71 -1.51
C ARG A 201 0.98 28.25 -2.48
N MET A 202 2.13 27.60 -2.61
CA MET A 202 3.16 27.92 -3.59
C MET A 202 2.85 27.37 -5.00
N GLY A 203 1.74 26.66 -5.18
CA GLY A 203 1.32 26.12 -6.48
C GLY A 203 1.92 24.75 -6.82
N LEU A 204 2.56 24.07 -5.87
CA LEU A 204 3.02 22.69 -6.08
C LEU A 204 1.84 21.71 -6.03
N THR A 205 1.91 20.67 -6.86
CA THR A 205 0.93 19.57 -6.83
C THR A 205 1.23 18.65 -5.65
N VAL A 206 0.43 18.77 -4.60
CA VAL A 206 0.53 17.97 -3.38
C VAL A 206 -0.86 17.49 -2.96
N PRO A 207 -0.97 16.32 -2.28
CA PRO A 207 -2.24 15.87 -1.71
C PRO A 207 -2.78 16.87 -0.69
N ASP A 208 -4.10 16.83 -0.50
CA ASP A 208 -4.76 17.54 0.58
C ASP A 208 -4.43 16.92 1.94
N VAL A 209 -4.25 17.78 2.94
CA VAL A 209 -3.82 17.39 4.28
C VAL A 209 -4.55 18.17 5.34
N LYS A 210 -4.74 17.57 6.52
CA LYS A 210 -5.22 18.28 7.70
C LYS A 210 -4.70 17.64 8.99
N ILE A 211 -4.69 18.44 10.05
CA ILE A 211 -4.59 17.90 11.42
C ILE A 211 -5.97 17.35 11.79
N PHE A 212 -6.03 16.04 12.05
CA PHE A 212 -7.18 15.38 12.65
C PHE A 212 -6.90 15.19 14.14
N LYS A 213 -7.83 15.60 15.01
CA LYS A 213 -7.65 15.50 16.46
C LYS A 213 -8.51 14.38 17.02
N ILE A 214 -7.93 13.61 17.93
CA ILE A 214 -8.65 12.69 18.82
C ILE A 214 -8.30 13.14 20.23
N ASN A 215 -9.30 13.65 20.96
CA ASN A 215 -9.05 14.37 22.19
C ASN A 215 -7.99 15.47 21.94
N GLU A 216 -6.87 15.46 22.67
CA GLU A 216 -5.75 16.39 22.51
C GLU A 216 -4.60 15.84 21.65
N ILE A 217 -4.74 14.65 21.07
CA ILE A 217 -3.68 14.03 20.25
C ILE A 217 -3.83 14.49 18.80
N PRO A 218 -2.86 15.25 18.24
CA PRO A 218 -2.87 15.62 16.84
C PRO A 218 -2.41 14.45 16.00
N LEU A 219 -3.13 14.19 14.91
CA LEU A 219 -2.79 13.21 13.89
C LEU A 219 -2.70 13.89 12.54
N TYR A 220 -1.82 13.39 11.70
CA TYR A 220 -1.65 13.90 10.36
C TYR A 220 -2.46 13.06 9.37
N LEU A 221 -3.50 13.65 8.80
CA LEU A 221 -4.38 12.98 7.83
C LEU A 221 -4.10 13.51 6.43
N ILE A 222 -3.85 12.58 5.51
CA ILE A 222 -3.45 12.86 4.12
C ILE A 222 -4.43 12.17 3.18
N ASP A 223 -4.94 12.90 2.19
CA ASP A 223 -5.73 12.32 1.11
C ASP A 223 -4.84 11.46 0.21
N ARG A 224 -5.25 10.22 -0.04
CA ARG A 224 -4.52 9.33 -0.94
C ARG A 224 -4.70 9.78 -2.38
N TYR A 225 -3.62 10.21 -3.02
CA TYR A 225 -3.64 10.62 -4.43
C TYR A 225 -3.75 9.44 -5.40
N ASP A 226 -3.53 8.20 -4.94
CA ASP A 226 -3.80 6.97 -5.69
C ASP A 226 -5.23 6.44 -5.49
N ARG A 227 -6.13 7.30 -5.03
CA ARG A 227 -7.55 7.01 -4.82
C ARG A 227 -8.37 8.15 -5.41
N LYS A 228 -9.49 7.80 -6.04
CA LYS A 228 -10.47 8.76 -6.55
C LYS A 228 -11.85 8.39 -6.04
N ILE A 229 -12.62 9.37 -5.57
CA ILE A 229 -14.01 9.15 -5.21
C ILE A 229 -14.88 9.45 -6.42
N GLU A 230 -15.61 8.44 -6.91
CA GLU A 230 -16.59 8.59 -7.99
C GLU A 230 -17.90 7.94 -7.56
N ASN A 231 -19.02 8.66 -7.69
CA ASN A 231 -20.36 8.17 -7.31
C ASN A 231 -20.43 7.59 -5.88
N GLY A 232 -19.63 8.15 -4.95
CA GLY A 232 -19.57 7.70 -3.56
C GLY A 232 -18.75 6.41 -3.33
N GLN A 233 -18.14 5.85 -4.37
CA GLN A 233 -17.22 4.71 -4.29
C GLN A 233 -15.76 5.18 -4.44
N ILE A 234 -14.85 4.47 -3.79
CA ILE A 234 -13.42 4.72 -3.90
C ILE A 234 -12.86 3.82 -5.02
N ILE A 235 -12.31 4.45 -6.05
CA ILE A 235 -11.62 3.82 -7.17
C ILE A 235 -10.11 3.92 -6.92
N ARG A 236 -9.38 2.83 -7.15
CA ARG A 236 -7.92 2.84 -7.03
C ARG A 236 -7.29 3.27 -8.36
N LEU A 237 -6.29 4.13 -8.25
CA LEU A 237 -5.46 4.57 -9.38
C LEU A 237 -4.14 3.82 -9.36
N ILE A 238 -3.58 3.56 -10.54
CA ILE A 238 -2.26 2.96 -10.67
C ILE A 238 -1.21 3.98 -10.20
N GLN A 239 -0.25 3.50 -9.41
CA GLN A 239 0.88 4.26 -8.92
C GLN A 239 2.05 3.28 -8.75
N GLU A 240 3.26 3.80 -8.91
CA GLU A 240 4.50 3.16 -8.50
C GLU A 240 5.46 4.23 -7.93
N ASP A 241 6.39 3.84 -7.07
CA ASP A 241 7.51 4.70 -6.68
C ASP A 241 8.72 4.52 -7.62
N PHE A 242 9.74 5.37 -7.48
CA PHE A 242 10.94 5.28 -8.30
C PHE A 242 11.76 4.01 -8.06
N CYS A 243 11.70 3.42 -6.86
CA CYS A 243 12.38 2.16 -6.61
C CYS A 243 11.72 1.03 -7.41
N GLN A 244 10.39 0.97 -7.43
CA GLN A 244 9.63 0.04 -8.27
C GLN A 244 9.91 0.27 -9.76
N ALA A 245 9.86 1.52 -10.22
CA ALA A 245 10.10 1.88 -11.62
C ALA A 245 11.53 1.51 -12.09
N LEU A 246 12.53 1.68 -11.21
CA LEU A 246 13.94 1.37 -11.48
C LEU A 246 14.32 -0.09 -11.16
N ASN A 247 13.39 -0.92 -10.70
CA ASN A 247 13.64 -2.27 -10.18
C ASN A 247 14.65 -2.34 -9.02
N VAL A 248 14.65 -1.33 -8.15
CA VAL A 248 15.50 -1.23 -6.96
C VAL A 248 14.74 -1.66 -5.71
N ASN A 249 15.34 -2.50 -4.88
CA ASN A 249 14.75 -2.91 -3.61
C ASN A 249 14.71 -1.74 -2.60
N ALA A 250 13.65 -1.67 -1.79
CA ALA A 250 13.46 -0.61 -0.78
C ALA A 250 14.64 -0.43 0.20
N GLN A 251 15.43 -1.47 0.48
CA GLN A 251 16.65 -1.36 1.30
C GLN A 251 17.72 -0.46 0.67
N LEU A 252 17.66 -0.29 -0.65
CA LEU A 252 18.56 0.54 -1.46
C LEU A 252 17.88 1.83 -1.94
N LYS A 253 16.82 2.30 -1.26
CA LYS A 253 16.04 3.48 -1.69
C LYS A 253 16.83 4.79 -1.81
N TYR A 254 18.01 4.88 -1.20
CA TYR A 254 18.90 6.03 -1.31
C TYR A 254 19.94 5.89 -2.44
N SER A 255 19.92 4.78 -3.17
CA SER A 255 20.82 4.55 -4.32
C SER A 255 20.38 5.26 -5.60
N PRO A 256 19.07 5.34 -5.96
CA PRO A 256 18.62 6.11 -7.11
C PRO A 256 18.96 7.60 -7.00
N THR A 257 19.56 8.16 -8.05
CA THR A 257 19.84 9.60 -8.14
C THR A 257 18.66 10.35 -8.74
N LEU A 258 18.61 11.67 -8.54
CA LEU A 258 17.61 12.53 -9.20
C LEU A 258 17.67 12.42 -10.73
N ASP A 259 18.88 12.31 -11.30
CA ASP A 259 19.08 12.17 -12.75
C ASP A 259 18.45 10.88 -13.30
N MET A 260 18.62 9.76 -12.59
CA MET A 260 17.96 8.48 -12.93
C MET A 260 16.44 8.63 -12.89
N CYS A 261 15.90 9.26 -11.84
CA CYS A 261 14.46 9.49 -11.70
C CYS A 261 13.91 10.40 -12.79
N PHE A 262 14.61 11.49 -13.15
CA PHE A 262 14.18 12.39 -14.23
C PHE A 262 14.24 11.72 -15.61
N SER A 263 15.22 10.85 -15.85
CA SER A 263 15.34 10.11 -17.11
C SER A 263 14.21 9.11 -17.35
N LEU A 264 13.50 8.69 -16.29
CA LEU A 264 12.34 7.80 -16.40
C LEU A 264 11.03 8.50 -16.79
N ILE A 265 10.88 9.79 -16.42
CA ILE A 265 9.61 10.54 -16.55
C ILE A 265 9.62 11.55 -17.71
N ARG A 266 10.76 11.72 -18.39
CA ARG A 266 10.90 12.54 -19.61
C ARG A 266 10.61 11.70 -20.84
#